data_AF-A0A6I7PUW8-F1
#
_entry.id   AF-A0A6I7PUW8-F1
#
_cell.length_a   1.000
_cell.length_b   1.000
_cell.length_c   1.000
_cell.angle_alpha   90.00
_cell.angle_beta   90.00
_cell.angle_gamma   90.00
#
_symmetry.space_group_name_H-M   'P 1'
#
loop_
_entity.id
_entity.type
_entity.pdbx_description
1 polymer ?
#
loop_
_entity_poly.entity_id
_entity_poly.type
_entity_poly.pdbx_seq_one_letter_code
_entity_poly.pdbx_strand_id
1 'polypeptide(L)'
;MTMIRHLLATTGLCALCAPALASFHLVQINEVYSNADGTVQYVELIALANNQTNLSATRIVARDETNGNETILFDFVESYAWSNGQTLLVATPGFEAVAGFAPDFVMPANSLIFSPDGRVLFRRNTAAAVDSIAYGAYSAGNGNFGDPFPQPLPTDGVHSLTRVNTSMDNSIGWAIAVNSPTRTDGTTTTLGGGGTPCPGDFNGDLVVDFADLSVVLGEFGTTYQFSDLSEVLANFGTNCATK
;
A
#
# COMPACT_ATOMS: atom_id res chain seq x y z
N MET A 1 49.01 -67.66 11.11
CA MET A 1 48.37 -67.53 9.79
C MET A 1 47.65 -66.18 9.76
N THR A 2 48.23 -65.29 8.96
CA THR A 2 47.72 -64.05 8.36
C THR A 2 46.21 -63.81 8.40
N MET A 3 45.78 -62.60 8.79
CA MET A 3 45.26 -61.54 7.89
C MET A 3 44.60 -60.40 8.71
N ILE A 4 45.15 -59.18 8.71
CA ILE A 4 44.94 -58.03 7.78
C ILE A 4 44.07 -56.93 8.41
N ARG A 5 44.76 -55.80 8.63
CA ARG A 5 44.29 -54.42 8.88
C ARG A 5 43.04 -54.06 8.06
N HIS A 6 42.03 -53.45 8.67
CA HIS A 6 41.11 -52.54 7.96
C HIS A 6 41.05 -51.21 8.69
N LEU A 7 41.57 -50.22 7.98
CA LEU A 7 41.77 -48.83 8.35
C LEU A 7 40.41 -48.10 8.42
N LEU A 8 40.27 -47.22 9.41
CA LEU A 8 39.25 -46.17 9.49
C LEU A 8 39.10 -45.44 8.15
N ALA A 9 37.86 -45.36 7.65
CA ALA A 9 37.47 -44.38 6.64
C ALA A 9 36.06 -43.87 6.99
N THR A 10 35.96 -43.06 8.05
CA THR A 10 34.82 -42.18 8.27
C THR A 10 34.88 -41.06 7.24
N THR A 11 34.18 -41.26 6.13
CA THR A 11 33.99 -40.29 5.05
C THR A 11 33.35 -39.03 5.62
N GLY A 12 34.11 -37.94 5.67
CA GLY A 12 33.63 -36.63 6.06
C GLY A 12 32.65 -36.09 5.03
N LEU A 13 31.36 -36.26 5.28
CA LEU A 13 30.30 -35.54 4.58
C LEU A 13 30.03 -34.23 5.35
N CYS A 14 30.97 -33.28 5.25
CA CYS A 14 30.69 -31.93 5.69
C CYS A 14 29.84 -31.28 4.60
N ALA A 15 28.54 -31.15 4.90
CA ALA A 15 27.54 -30.59 4.03
C ALA A 15 27.99 -29.25 3.45
N LEU A 16 27.98 -29.14 2.13
CA LEU A 16 27.83 -27.87 1.46
C LEU A 16 26.45 -27.33 1.89
N CYS A 17 26.41 -26.54 2.95
CA CYS A 17 25.26 -25.69 3.21
C CYS A 17 25.18 -24.72 2.04
N ALA A 18 24.38 -25.06 1.02
CA ALA A 18 23.94 -24.08 0.05
C ALA A 18 23.30 -22.93 0.86
N PRO A 19 23.63 -21.67 0.57
CA PRO A 19 22.96 -20.55 1.22
C PRO A 19 21.46 -20.75 1.00
N ALA A 20 20.69 -20.78 2.09
CA ALA A 20 19.24 -20.80 2.00
C ALA A 20 18.82 -19.50 1.31
N LEU A 21 18.52 -19.57 0.02
CA LEU A 21 18.02 -18.47 -0.80
C LEU A 21 16.58 -18.16 -0.39
N ALA A 22 16.40 -17.54 0.77
CA ALA A 22 15.10 -17.04 1.21
C ALA A 22 15.27 -15.94 2.26
N SER A 23 15.38 -14.69 1.81
CA SER A 23 15.18 -13.53 2.70
C SER A 23 14.47 -12.42 1.93
N PHE A 24 13.21 -12.70 1.59
CA PHE A 24 12.19 -11.70 1.28
C PHE A 24 10.92 -11.92 2.12
N HIS A 25 10.93 -12.93 3.00
CA HIS A 25 9.90 -13.15 4.01
C HIS A 25 9.83 -12.02 5.04
N LEU A 26 10.82 -11.14 5.04
CA LEU A 26 10.91 -9.99 5.93
C LEU A 26 10.57 -8.70 5.17
N VAL A 27 9.87 -8.79 4.04
CA VAL A 27 9.20 -7.64 3.40
C VAL A 27 7.70 -7.81 3.63
N GLN A 28 7.07 -6.77 4.16
CA GLN A 28 5.65 -6.73 4.50
C GLN A 28 4.98 -5.53 3.84
N ILE A 29 3.68 -5.62 3.65
CA ILE A 29 2.81 -4.48 3.35
C ILE A 29 2.72 -3.63 4.62
N ASN A 30 3.03 -2.35 4.51
CA ASN A 30 3.00 -1.40 5.61
C ASN A 30 1.75 -0.53 5.59
N GLU A 31 1.32 -0.13 4.39
CA GLU A 31 0.21 0.81 4.23
C GLU A 31 -0.52 0.58 2.91
N VAL A 32 -1.85 0.69 2.91
CA VAL A 32 -2.69 0.59 1.72
C VAL A 32 -3.70 1.73 1.73
N TYR A 33 -3.77 2.46 0.62
CA TYR A 33 -4.65 3.60 0.45
C TYR A 33 -5.31 3.57 -0.93
N SER A 34 -6.58 3.96 -0.96
CA SER A 34 -7.27 4.37 -2.18
C SER A 34 -8.08 5.60 -1.86
N ASN A 35 -8.26 6.43 -2.86
CA ASN A 35 -9.28 7.44 -2.82
C ASN A 35 -10.61 6.92 -3.42
N ALA A 36 -11.69 7.73 -3.34
CA ALA A 36 -13.05 7.29 -3.69
C ALA A 36 -13.21 6.87 -5.16
N ASP A 37 -12.50 7.53 -6.08
CA ASP A 37 -12.59 7.25 -7.51
C ASP A 37 -11.45 6.36 -8.05
N GLY A 38 -10.52 5.94 -7.18
CA GLY A 38 -9.40 5.06 -7.53
C GLY A 38 -8.28 5.72 -8.35
N THR A 39 -8.33 7.04 -8.57
CA THR A 39 -7.29 7.76 -9.31
C THR A 39 -6.00 7.95 -8.49
N VAL A 40 -6.11 8.06 -7.17
CA VAL A 40 -5.01 8.16 -6.21
C VAL A 40 -4.99 6.92 -5.33
N GLN A 41 -4.03 6.03 -5.57
CA GLN A 41 -3.89 4.79 -4.81
C GLN A 41 -2.41 4.53 -4.55
N TYR A 42 -2.11 3.86 -3.43
CA TYR A 42 -0.78 3.32 -3.21
C TYR A 42 -0.79 2.08 -2.33
N VAL A 43 0.30 1.33 -2.44
CA VAL A 43 0.70 0.28 -1.52
C VAL A 43 2.13 0.58 -1.10
N GLU A 44 2.34 0.72 0.21
CA GLU A 44 3.66 0.83 0.80
C GLU A 44 4.09 -0.53 1.34
N LEU A 45 5.35 -0.87 1.09
CA LEU A 45 6.02 -2.04 1.64
C LEU A 45 7.10 -1.60 2.64
N ILE A 46 7.42 -2.43 3.64
CA ILE A 46 8.49 -2.21 4.63
C ILE A 46 9.40 -3.44 4.72
N ALA A 47 10.73 -3.22 4.83
CA ALA A 47 11.67 -4.29 5.15
C ALA A 47 11.90 -4.39 6.66
N LEU A 48 11.72 -5.58 7.23
CA LEU A 48 11.94 -5.88 8.65
C LEU A 48 13.36 -6.38 8.97
N ALA A 49 14.24 -6.38 7.96
CA ALA A 49 15.64 -6.76 8.14
C ALA A 49 16.51 -6.12 7.06
N ASN A 50 17.81 -6.06 7.34
CA ASN A 50 18.79 -5.65 6.34
C ASN A 50 18.91 -6.70 5.24
N ASN A 51 19.35 -6.25 4.05
CA ASN A 51 19.66 -7.11 2.92
C ASN A 51 18.47 -7.92 2.39
N GLN A 52 17.25 -7.37 2.43
CA GLN A 52 16.14 -7.90 1.64
C GLN A 52 16.39 -7.54 0.16
N THR A 53 17.17 -8.39 -0.54
CA THR A 53 17.64 -8.11 -1.90
C THR A 53 16.86 -8.85 -2.99
N ASN A 54 15.99 -9.79 -2.62
CA ASN A 54 15.36 -10.74 -3.55
C ASN A 54 13.89 -10.38 -3.85
N LEU A 55 13.65 -9.18 -4.39
CA LEU A 55 12.34 -8.79 -4.89
C LEU A 55 12.05 -9.30 -6.31
N SER A 56 13.07 -9.74 -7.05
CA SER A 56 12.85 -10.27 -8.40
C SER A 56 11.86 -11.45 -8.37
N ALA A 57 10.92 -11.43 -9.34
CA ALA A 57 9.83 -12.39 -9.44
C ALA A 57 8.84 -12.35 -8.25
N THR A 58 8.71 -11.19 -7.61
CA THR A 58 7.63 -10.89 -6.66
C THR A 58 6.65 -9.88 -7.26
N ARG A 59 5.44 -9.81 -6.70
CA ARG A 59 4.40 -8.90 -7.17
C ARG A 59 3.46 -8.49 -6.05
N ILE A 60 2.87 -7.32 -6.24
CA ILE A 60 1.72 -6.83 -5.48
C ILE A 60 0.47 -7.09 -6.30
N VAL A 61 -0.55 -7.61 -5.64
CA VAL A 61 -1.79 -8.03 -6.27
C VAL A 61 -2.96 -7.63 -5.37
N ALA A 62 -4.05 -7.20 -5.99
CA ALA A 62 -5.33 -6.98 -5.34
C ALA A 62 -6.33 -8.05 -5.75
N ARG A 63 -7.24 -8.40 -4.84
CA ARG A 63 -8.37 -9.29 -5.07
C ARG A 63 -9.63 -8.70 -4.50
N ASP A 64 -10.74 -9.00 -5.15
CA ASP A 64 -12.08 -8.64 -4.67
C ASP A 64 -12.48 -9.43 -3.41
N GLU A 65 -13.59 -9.02 -2.78
CA GLU A 65 -14.18 -9.60 -1.56
C GLU A 65 -14.39 -11.13 -1.59
N THR A 66 -14.56 -11.71 -2.78
CA THR A 66 -14.88 -13.13 -2.99
C THR A 66 -13.75 -13.90 -3.66
N ASN A 67 -12.61 -13.25 -3.94
CA ASN A 67 -11.47 -13.82 -4.66
C ASN A 67 -11.82 -14.26 -6.10
N GLY A 68 -12.86 -13.69 -6.70
CA GLY A 68 -13.28 -13.93 -8.07
C GLY A 68 -12.41 -13.21 -9.09
N ASN A 69 -11.93 -12.01 -8.76
CA ASN A 69 -11.08 -11.20 -9.62
C ASN A 69 -9.71 -10.92 -8.97
N GLU A 70 -8.69 -10.84 -9.82
CA GLU A 70 -7.32 -10.55 -9.42
C GLU A 70 -6.72 -9.48 -10.34
N THR A 71 -6.18 -8.43 -9.76
CA THR A 71 -5.47 -7.35 -10.47
C THR A 71 -4.02 -7.32 -10.02
N ILE A 72 -3.08 -7.38 -10.98
CA ILE A 72 -1.66 -7.17 -10.68
C ILE A 72 -1.42 -5.67 -10.58
N LEU A 73 -0.98 -5.20 -9.41
CA LEU A 73 -0.63 -3.80 -9.19
C LEU A 73 0.78 -3.52 -9.74
N PHE A 74 1.73 -4.39 -9.39
CA PHE A 74 3.12 -4.21 -9.79
C PHE A 74 3.88 -5.54 -9.80
N ASP A 75 4.75 -5.73 -10.81
CA ASP A 75 5.68 -6.84 -10.93
C ASP A 75 7.12 -6.35 -10.69
N PHE A 76 7.76 -6.85 -9.63
CA PHE A 76 9.17 -6.58 -9.36
C PHE A 76 10.03 -7.50 -10.22
N VAL A 77 10.67 -6.93 -11.24
CA VAL A 77 11.57 -7.65 -12.15
C VAL A 77 13.05 -7.54 -11.75
N GLU A 78 13.38 -6.56 -10.91
CA GLU A 78 14.75 -6.29 -10.45
C GLU A 78 14.89 -6.54 -8.95
N SER A 79 16.13 -6.78 -8.54
CA SER A 79 16.53 -6.83 -7.14
C SER A 79 16.81 -5.42 -6.63
N TYR A 80 16.24 -5.07 -5.48
CA TYR A 80 16.51 -3.83 -4.76
C TYR A 80 17.10 -4.19 -3.40
N ALA A 81 18.15 -3.51 -2.94
CA ALA A 81 18.75 -3.75 -1.63
C ALA A 81 18.14 -2.83 -0.56
N TRP A 82 17.38 -3.41 0.38
CA TRP A 82 16.73 -2.67 1.47
C TRP A 82 17.49 -2.76 2.78
N SER A 83 17.43 -1.66 3.53
CA SER A 83 17.79 -1.62 4.95
C SER A 83 16.58 -1.92 5.83
N ASN A 84 16.82 -2.40 7.05
CA ASN A 84 15.77 -2.59 8.04
C ASN A 84 15.04 -1.26 8.33
N GLY A 85 13.71 -1.29 8.30
CA GLY A 85 12.83 -0.13 8.49
C GLY A 85 12.67 0.76 7.25
N GLN A 86 13.38 0.48 6.16
CA GLN A 86 13.19 1.22 4.90
C GLN A 86 11.86 0.82 4.28
N THR A 87 11.17 1.79 3.69
CA THR A 87 9.91 1.59 2.97
C THR A 87 10.12 1.62 1.46
N LEU A 88 9.15 1.15 0.69
CA LEU A 88 9.07 1.32 -0.76
C LEU A 88 7.63 1.62 -1.15
N LEU A 89 7.45 2.71 -1.87
CA LEU A 89 6.15 3.22 -2.26
C LEU A 89 5.81 2.86 -3.70
N VAL A 90 4.73 2.10 -3.90
CA VAL A 90 4.15 1.81 -5.22
C VAL A 90 2.83 2.56 -5.33
N ALA A 91 2.72 3.53 -6.24
CA ALA A 91 1.55 4.40 -6.33
C ALA A 91 1.09 4.68 -7.76
N THR A 92 -0.12 5.21 -7.92
CA THR A 92 -0.68 5.61 -9.22
C THR A 92 -0.03 6.90 -9.75
N PRO A 93 -0.17 7.24 -11.04
CA PRO A 93 0.23 8.56 -11.53
C PRO A 93 -0.49 9.72 -10.84
N GLY A 94 -1.75 9.53 -10.42
CA GLY A 94 -2.51 10.53 -9.68
C GLY A 94 -1.90 10.87 -8.32
N PHE A 95 -1.19 9.92 -7.71
CA PHE A 95 -0.46 10.16 -6.46
C PHE A 95 0.58 11.27 -6.59
N GLU A 96 1.39 11.27 -7.65
CA GLU A 96 2.46 12.28 -7.81
C GLU A 96 1.90 13.70 -7.89
N ALA A 97 0.74 13.87 -8.53
CA ALA A 97 0.06 15.15 -8.63
C ALA A 97 -0.40 15.71 -7.27
N VAL A 98 -0.83 14.84 -6.36
CA VAL A 98 -1.33 15.23 -5.02
C VAL A 98 -0.20 15.30 -3.99
N ALA A 99 0.74 14.36 -4.04
CA ALA A 99 1.84 14.25 -3.08
C ALA A 99 2.98 15.25 -3.34
N GLY A 100 3.09 15.77 -4.57
CA GLY A 100 4.18 16.66 -4.97
C GLY A 100 5.53 15.96 -5.19
N PHE A 101 5.55 14.63 -5.21
CA PHE A 101 6.71 13.81 -5.53
C PHE A 101 6.31 12.48 -6.19
N ALA A 102 7.20 11.94 -7.03
CA ALA A 102 6.99 10.64 -7.66
C ALA A 102 7.15 9.47 -6.67
N PRO A 103 6.34 8.40 -6.76
CA PRO A 103 6.56 7.18 -5.97
C PRO A 103 7.85 6.48 -6.39
N ASP A 104 8.29 5.47 -5.61
CA ASP A 104 9.44 4.64 -6.01
C ASP A 104 9.10 3.80 -7.26
N PHE A 105 7.85 3.34 -7.37
CA PHE A 105 7.33 2.62 -8.52
C PHE A 105 5.91 3.06 -8.87
N VAL A 106 5.59 3.07 -10.17
CA VAL A 106 4.28 3.46 -10.66
C VAL A 106 3.44 2.21 -10.97
N MET A 107 2.24 2.15 -10.41
CA MET A 107 1.19 1.18 -10.78
C MET A 107 0.07 1.84 -11.59
N PRO A 108 -0.72 1.10 -12.38
CA PRO A 108 -1.86 1.68 -13.11
C PRO A 108 -2.88 2.31 -12.16
N ALA A 109 -3.54 3.40 -12.58
CA ALA A 109 -4.71 3.92 -11.87
C ALA A 109 -5.84 2.88 -11.85
N ASN A 110 -6.73 2.95 -10.85
CA ASN A 110 -7.79 1.97 -10.65
C ASN A 110 -7.24 0.53 -10.58
N SER A 111 -6.11 0.30 -9.92
CA SER A 111 -5.54 -1.05 -9.75
C SER A 111 -6.06 -1.76 -8.51
N LEU A 112 -6.29 -1.01 -7.42
CA LEU A 112 -7.13 -1.49 -6.33
C LEU A 112 -8.58 -1.41 -6.83
N ILE A 113 -8.95 -2.36 -7.67
CA ILE A 113 -10.34 -2.55 -8.10
C ILE A 113 -11.01 -3.41 -7.02
N PHE A 114 -12.28 -3.08 -6.77
CA PHE A 114 -13.28 -3.81 -6.00
C PHE A 114 -13.40 -3.42 -4.54
N SER A 115 -14.50 -2.69 -4.31
CA SER A 115 -15.27 -2.55 -3.07
C SER A 115 -14.49 -2.01 -1.86
N PRO A 116 -15.16 -1.36 -0.90
CA PRO A 116 -14.63 -1.22 0.46
C PRO A 116 -13.93 -2.48 1.01
N ASP A 117 -14.24 -3.67 0.50
CA ASP A 117 -13.80 -4.97 1.00
C ASP A 117 -12.94 -5.72 -0.03
N GLY A 118 -11.86 -6.37 0.44
CA GLY A 118 -10.94 -7.02 -0.48
C GLY A 118 -9.68 -7.55 0.18
N ARG A 119 -8.67 -7.82 -0.66
CA ARG A 119 -7.36 -8.26 -0.19
C ARG A 119 -6.22 -7.74 -1.05
N VAL A 120 -5.20 -7.18 -0.42
CA VAL A 120 -3.89 -6.92 -1.05
C VAL A 120 -2.89 -7.97 -0.59
N LEU A 121 -2.08 -8.46 -1.51
CA LEU A 121 -1.10 -9.51 -1.25
C LEU A 121 0.22 -9.24 -1.95
N PHE A 122 1.29 -9.43 -1.21
CA PHE A 122 2.66 -9.46 -1.70
C PHE A 122 3.10 -10.92 -1.80
N ARG A 123 3.47 -11.37 -3.00
CA ARG A 123 3.78 -12.80 -3.24
C ARG A 123 4.88 -12.99 -4.27
N ARG A 124 5.47 -14.19 -4.31
CA ARG A 124 6.38 -14.62 -5.37
C ARG A 124 5.59 -15.20 -6.54
N ASN A 125 5.59 -14.57 -7.72
CA ASN A 125 4.87 -15.02 -8.91
C ASN A 125 3.43 -15.51 -8.61
N THR A 126 3.20 -16.83 -8.74
CA THR A 126 1.91 -17.50 -8.48
C THR A 126 1.93 -18.34 -7.19
N ALA A 127 2.98 -18.21 -6.36
CA ALA A 127 3.11 -18.92 -5.10
C ALA A 127 2.22 -18.34 -4.00
N ALA A 128 2.29 -18.93 -2.80
CA ALA A 128 1.64 -18.40 -1.61
C ALA A 128 2.10 -16.95 -1.32
N ALA A 129 1.20 -16.19 -0.70
CA ALA A 129 1.52 -14.84 -0.23
C ALA A 129 2.62 -14.90 0.82
N VAL A 130 3.55 -13.95 0.72
CA VAL A 130 4.53 -13.65 1.76
C VAL A 130 3.91 -12.80 2.83
N ASP A 131 3.16 -11.79 2.40
CA ASP A 131 2.37 -10.94 3.26
C ASP A 131 1.04 -10.59 2.61
N SER A 132 0.02 -10.35 3.42
CA SER A 132 -1.31 -10.01 2.92
C SER A 132 -2.14 -9.27 3.94
N ILE A 133 -2.89 -8.28 3.46
CA ILE A 133 -3.96 -7.61 4.21
C ILE A 133 -5.29 -7.89 3.52
N ALA A 134 -6.14 -8.67 4.18
CA ALA A 134 -7.56 -8.82 3.87
C ALA A 134 -8.37 -7.90 4.77
N TYR A 135 -9.37 -7.23 4.23
CA TYR A 135 -10.12 -6.20 4.94
C TYR A 135 -11.61 -6.23 4.58
N GLY A 136 -12.40 -5.67 5.47
CA GLY A 136 -13.84 -5.60 5.35
C GLY A 136 -14.48 -6.99 5.30
N ALA A 137 -15.47 -7.15 4.43
CA ALA A 137 -16.23 -8.39 4.21
C ALA A 137 -15.49 -9.49 3.43
N TYR A 138 -14.16 -9.42 3.26
CA TYR A 138 -13.39 -10.43 2.53
C TYR A 138 -13.64 -11.85 3.08
N SER A 139 -14.19 -12.74 2.26
CA SER A 139 -14.70 -14.04 2.71
C SER A 139 -13.86 -15.23 2.24
N ALA A 140 -12.97 -15.00 1.28
CA ALA A 140 -12.25 -16.05 0.57
C ALA A 140 -10.91 -16.38 1.23
N GLY A 141 -10.92 -16.98 2.42
CA GLY A 141 -9.77 -17.65 3.05
C GLY A 141 -8.44 -16.87 3.04
N ASN A 142 -8.07 -16.28 4.16
CA ASN A 142 -6.88 -15.43 4.28
C ASN A 142 -5.59 -16.17 4.71
N GLY A 143 -5.51 -17.49 4.51
CA GLY A 143 -4.32 -18.29 4.79
C GLY A 143 -3.82 -18.13 6.24
N ASN A 144 -2.51 -17.90 6.40
CA ASN A 144 -1.87 -17.71 7.71
C ASN A 144 -1.99 -16.28 8.26
N PHE A 145 -2.73 -15.40 7.58
CA PHE A 145 -2.82 -13.97 7.91
C PHE A 145 -4.04 -13.63 8.79
N GLY A 146 -4.59 -14.63 9.49
CA GLY A 146 -5.72 -14.48 10.40
C GLY A 146 -7.02 -14.03 9.72
N ASP A 147 -7.97 -13.59 10.54
CA ASP A 147 -9.23 -13.04 10.06
C ASP A 147 -9.01 -11.67 9.39
N PRO A 148 -9.85 -11.27 8.41
CA PRO A 148 -9.75 -9.94 7.82
C PRO A 148 -9.80 -8.82 8.87
N PHE A 149 -9.12 -7.71 8.58
CA PHE A 149 -9.34 -6.47 9.30
C PHE A 149 -10.83 -6.08 9.18
N PRO A 150 -11.56 -5.85 10.28
CA PRO A 150 -13.03 -5.85 10.27
C PRO A 150 -13.67 -4.64 9.58
N GLN A 151 -12.88 -3.65 9.17
CA GLN A 151 -13.36 -2.45 8.51
C GLN A 151 -12.88 -2.42 7.05
N PRO A 152 -13.63 -1.74 6.17
CA PRO A 152 -13.22 -1.59 4.78
C PRO A 152 -11.99 -0.71 4.61
N LEU A 153 -11.35 -0.77 3.43
CA LEU A 153 -10.33 0.18 3.01
C LEU A 153 -10.95 1.59 2.99
N PRO A 154 -10.43 2.55 3.78
CA PRO A 154 -10.92 3.92 3.75
C PRO A 154 -10.70 4.55 2.36
N THR A 155 -11.67 5.34 1.91
CA THR A 155 -11.61 6.08 0.64
C THR A 155 -11.92 7.56 0.82
N ASP A 156 -11.84 8.05 2.04
CA ASP A 156 -12.19 9.41 2.44
C ASP A 156 -11.11 10.46 2.11
N GLY A 157 -10.04 10.04 1.43
CA GLY A 157 -8.97 10.94 1.03
C GLY A 157 -7.93 11.26 2.10
N VAL A 158 -8.12 10.76 3.33
CA VAL A 158 -7.30 11.13 4.49
C VAL A 158 -6.77 9.90 5.22
N HIS A 159 -7.52 8.81 5.27
CA HIS A 159 -7.13 7.63 6.00
C HIS A 159 -6.71 6.49 5.09
N SER A 160 -5.88 5.61 5.64
CA SER A 160 -5.40 4.39 5.00
C SER A 160 -5.55 3.21 5.97
N LEU A 161 -5.37 1.99 5.46
CA LEU A 161 -5.05 0.85 6.31
C LEU A 161 -3.55 0.88 6.59
N THR A 162 -3.19 0.95 7.86
CA THR A 162 -1.80 1.02 8.30
C THR A 162 -1.48 -0.14 9.23
N ARG A 163 -0.33 -0.78 9.00
CA ARG A 163 0.20 -1.81 9.89
C ARG A 163 0.63 -1.16 11.21
N VAL A 164 0.15 -1.67 12.33
CA VAL A 164 0.44 -1.12 13.67
C VAL A 164 1.34 -2.02 14.51
N ASN A 165 1.60 -3.25 14.06
CA ASN A 165 2.52 -4.18 14.69
C ASN A 165 2.99 -5.27 13.70
N THR A 166 3.84 -6.17 14.18
CA THR A 166 4.42 -7.27 13.39
C THR A 166 3.56 -8.54 13.36
N SER A 167 2.35 -8.51 13.92
CA SER A 167 1.41 -9.63 13.82
C SER A 167 1.06 -9.88 12.35
N MET A 168 1.00 -11.16 12.01
CA MET A 168 0.51 -11.61 10.70
C MET A 168 -1.01 -11.68 10.67
N ASP A 169 -1.68 -11.64 11.83
CA ASP A 169 -3.15 -11.66 11.92
C ASP A 169 -3.71 -10.28 11.61
N ASN A 170 -4.46 -10.17 10.51
CA ASN A 170 -4.98 -8.91 10.01
C ASN A 170 -6.01 -8.26 10.94
N SER A 171 -6.71 -9.05 11.75
CA SER A 171 -7.70 -8.54 12.71
C SER A 171 -7.10 -7.69 13.83
N ILE A 172 -5.80 -7.86 14.11
CA ILE A 172 -5.07 -7.16 15.18
C ILE A 172 -3.79 -6.45 14.70
N GLY A 173 -3.31 -6.75 13.49
CA GLY A 173 -2.08 -6.20 12.92
C GLY A 173 -2.24 -4.82 12.28
N TRP A 174 -3.49 -4.37 12.09
CA TRP A 174 -3.84 -3.20 11.28
C TRP A 174 -4.79 -2.25 12.01
N ALA A 175 -4.75 -0.99 11.60
CA ALA A 175 -5.69 0.04 12.02
C ALA A 175 -5.99 1.00 10.86
N ILE A 176 -7.10 1.74 10.99
CA ILE A 176 -7.32 2.96 10.21
C ILE A 176 -6.48 4.06 10.84
N ALA A 177 -5.61 4.70 10.06
CA ALA A 177 -4.81 5.84 10.49
C ALA A 177 -4.72 6.89 9.39
N VAL A 178 -4.28 8.10 9.75
CA VAL A 178 -3.99 9.15 8.76
C VAL A 178 -2.89 8.63 7.85
N ASN A 179 -3.11 8.80 6.56
CA ASN A 179 -2.22 8.26 5.54
C ASN A 179 -0.82 8.91 5.62
N SER A 180 0.23 8.10 5.50
CA SER A 180 1.63 8.53 5.68
C SER A 180 2.60 7.92 4.65
N PRO A 181 2.28 7.97 3.35
CA PRO A 181 3.11 7.37 2.30
C PRO A 181 4.55 7.88 2.36
N THR A 182 5.49 6.95 2.41
CA THR A 182 6.91 7.19 2.62
C THR A 182 7.73 6.44 1.58
N ARG A 183 8.57 7.18 0.85
CA ARG A 183 9.50 6.64 -0.15
C ARG A 183 10.70 5.95 0.47
N THR A 184 11.43 5.21 -0.36
CA THR A 184 12.73 4.60 0.01
C THR A 184 13.78 5.59 0.54
N ASP A 185 13.71 6.86 0.19
CA ASP A 185 14.62 7.92 0.66
C ASP A 185 14.14 8.63 1.95
N GLY A 186 12.99 8.20 2.51
CA GLY A 186 12.39 8.78 3.71
C GLY A 186 11.52 10.01 3.44
N THR A 187 11.37 10.44 2.18
CA THR A 187 10.40 11.49 1.83
C THR A 187 8.99 10.99 2.13
N THR A 188 8.25 11.74 2.95
CA THR A 188 6.90 11.39 3.41
C THR A 188 5.98 12.60 3.30
N THR A 189 4.69 12.35 3.13
CA THR A 189 3.64 13.37 3.18
C THR A 189 2.37 12.78 3.78
N THR A 190 1.38 13.63 4.02
CA THR A 190 -0.02 13.23 4.26
C THR A 190 -0.82 13.69 3.07
N LEU A 191 -1.55 12.78 2.42
CA LEU A 191 -2.54 13.14 1.42
C LEU A 191 -3.74 13.76 2.12
N GLY A 192 -4.24 14.88 1.61
CA GLY A 192 -5.61 15.33 1.83
C GLY A 192 -6.37 15.13 0.54
N GLY A 193 -7.67 14.85 0.60
CA GLY A 193 -8.52 15.24 -0.52
C GLY A 193 -8.78 14.24 -1.64
N GLY A 194 -8.63 12.95 -1.40
CA GLY A 194 -8.84 11.94 -2.45
C GLY A 194 -10.29 11.77 -2.98
N GLY A 195 -11.32 12.30 -2.35
CA GLY A 195 -12.68 12.23 -2.90
C GLY A 195 -12.80 13.05 -4.19
N THR A 196 -13.87 12.85 -4.96
CA THR A 196 -14.21 13.85 -5.98
C THR A 196 -14.57 15.14 -5.24
N PRO A 197 -13.87 16.26 -5.47
CA PRO A 197 -14.22 17.54 -4.85
C PRO A 197 -15.68 17.86 -5.13
N CYS A 198 -16.42 18.24 -4.10
CA CYS A 198 -17.78 18.74 -4.29
C CYS A 198 -17.74 20.14 -4.90
N PRO A 199 -18.81 20.58 -5.57
CA PRO A 199 -19.00 21.99 -5.89
C PRO A 199 -18.65 22.88 -4.69
N GLY A 200 -17.67 23.76 -4.86
CA GLY A 200 -17.21 24.67 -3.80
C GLY A 200 -15.99 24.21 -3.00
N ASP A 201 -15.49 22.99 -3.22
CA ASP A 201 -14.23 22.48 -2.65
C ASP A 201 -13.07 22.80 -3.62
N PHE A 202 -12.37 23.90 -3.34
CA PHE A 202 -11.31 24.45 -4.19
C PHE A 202 -9.91 24.12 -3.66
N ASN A 203 -9.78 23.73 -2.39
CA ASN A 203 -8.52 23.22 -1.87
C ASN A 203 -8.41 21.68 -1.99
N GLY A 204 -9.50 21.03 -2.39
CA GLY A 204 -9.60 19.61 -2.65
C GLY A 204 -9.73 18.76 -1.40
N ASP A 205 -9.92 19.32 -0.19
CA ASP A 205 -9.89 18.58 1.08
C ASP A 205 -11.22 17.88 1.43
N LEU A 206 -12.20 17.94 0.51
CA LEU A 206 -13.54 17.37 0.61
C LEU A 206 -14.45 18.03 1.64
N VAL A 207 -14.07 19.21 2.13
CA VAL A 207 -14.86 20.00 3.06
C VAL A 207 -14.93 21.42 2.54
N VAL A 208 -16.12 21.85 2.11
CA VAL A 208 -16.32 23.23 1.69
C VAL A 208 -16.35 24.14 2.92
N ASP A 209 -15.25 24.82 3.22
CA ASP A 209 -15.12 25.69 4.38
C ASP A 209 -14.34 27.00 4.10
N PHE A 210 -13.78 27.61 5.16
CA PHE A 210 -13.02 28.85 5.01
C PHE A 210 -11.69 28.68 4.29
N ALA A 211 -11.14 27.48 4.24
CA ALA A 211 -9.95 27.17 3.47
C ALA A 211 -10.22 27.32 1.97
N ASP A 212 -11.38 26.86 1.47
CA ASP A 212 -11.79 27.08 0.08
C ASP A 212 -12.01 28.54 -0.22
N LEU A 213 -12.71 29.25 0.67
CA LEU A 213 -12.90 30.68 0.52
C LEU A 213 -11.55 31.43 0.45
N SER A 214 -10.57 30.99 1.25
CA SER A 214 -9.23 31.57 1.25
C SER A 214 -8.49 31.31 -0.06
N VAL A 215 -8.62 30.11 -0.65
CA VAL A 215 -8.08 29.78 -1.98
C VAL A 215 -8.72 30.66 -3.06
N VAL A 216 -10.06 30.74 -3.09
CA VAL A 216 -10.80 31.54 -4.09
C VAL A 216 -10.45 33.02 -3.99
N LEU A 217 -10.35 33.58 -2.78
CA LEU A 217 -10.00 34.98 -2.57
C LEU A 217 -8.52 35.28 -2.90
N GLY A 218 -7.62 34.33 -2.70
CA GLY A 218 -6.20 34.48 -3.00
C GLY A 218 -5.89 34.69 -4.48
N GLU A 219 -6.73 34.15 -5.37
CA GLU A 219 -6.57 34.25 -6.82
C GLU A 219 -7.82 34.85 -7.52
N PHE A 220 -8.57 35.67 -6.79
CA PHE A 220 -9.79 36.28 -7.29
C PHE A 220 -9.50 37.30 -8.41
N GLY A 221 -10.17 37.14 -9.55
CA GLY A 221 -9.99 37.98 -10.73
C GLY A 221 -8.83 37.55 -11.64
N THR A 222 -8.09 36.49 -11.30
CA THR A 222 -7.11 35.84 -12.18
C THR A 222 -7.57 34.44 -12.56
N THR A 223 -7.64 33.56 -11.57
CA THR A 223 -8.00 32.15 -11.72
C THR A 223 -9.48 31.96 -11.44
N TYR A 224 -9.97 32.64 -10.39
CA TYR A 224 -11.35 32.50 -9.92
C TYR A 224 -12.20 33.73 -10.22
N GLN A 225 -13.50 33.49 -10.39
CA GLN A 225 -14.51 34.50 -10.68
C GLN A 225 -15.65 34.50 -9.64
N PHE A 226 -16.62 35.39 -9.83
CA PHE A 226 -17.79 35.48 -8.94
C PHE A 226 -18.60 34.19 -8.86
N SER A 227 -18.62 33.37 -9.92
CA SER A 227 -19.26 32.05 -9.92
C SER A 227 -18.68 31.14 -8.84
N ASP A 228 -17.36 31.13 -8.72
CA ASP A 228 -16.63 30.21 -7.84
C ASP A 228 -16.84 30.61 -6.38
N LEU A 229 -16.83 31.93 -6.11
CA LEU A 229 -17.16 32.48 -4.80
C LEU A 229 -18.61 32.14 -4.39
N SER A 230 -19.55 32.22 -5.36
CA SER A 230 -20.94 31.81 -5.12
C SER A 230 -21.09 30.31 -4.90
N GLU A 231 -20.19 29.50 -5.48
CA GLU A 231 -20.16 28.05 -5.32
C GLU A 231 -19.67 27.64 -3.93
N VAL A 232 -18.61 28.28 -3.40
CA VAL A 232 -18.17 28.10 -2.00
C VAL A 232 -19.30 28.44 -1.04
N LEU A 233 -19.95 29.60 -1.22
CA LEU A 233 -21.02 30.06 -0.34
C LEU A 233 -22.26 29.14 -0.40
N ALA A 234 -22.61 28.65 -1.59
CA ALA A 234 -23.76 27.77 -1.78
C ALA A 234 -23.58 26.39 -1.13
N ASN A 235 -22.33 25.93 -1.03
CA ASN A 235 -21.99 24.61 -0.51
C ASN A 235 -21.29 24.66 0.85
N PHE A 236 -21.16 25.82 1.49
CA PHE A 236 -20.43 25.99 2.75
C PHE A 236 -20.91 25.03 3.85
N GLY A 237 -19.96 24.34 4.48
CA GLY A 237 -20.18 23.29 5.47
C GLY A 237 -20.48 21.91 4.86
N THR A 238 -20.43 21.75 3.54
CA THR A 238 -20.59 20.44 2.90
C THR A 238 -19.33 19.62 3.10
N ASN A 239 -19.49 18.39 3.60
CA ASN A 239 -18.43 17.39 3.61
C ASN A 239 -18.76 16.33 2.56
N CYS A 240 -18.02 16.33 1.45
CA CYS A 240 -18.21 15.37 0.37
C CYS A 240 -17.51 14.03 0.62
N ALA A 241 -16.73 13.88 1.69
CA ALA A 241 -16.19 12.58 2.11
C ALA A 241 -17.27 11.62 2.66
N THR A 242 -18.49 12.12 2.92
CA THR A 242 -19.61 11.34 3.50
C THR A 242 -20.72 10.95 2.52
N LYS A 243 -20.57 11.26 1.22
CA LYS A 243 -21.56 10.94 0.18
C LYS A 243 -21.22 9.71 -0.63
#